data_AF-A0A800HA70-F1
#
_entry.id   AF-A0A800HA70-F1
#
_cell.length_a   1.000
_cell.length_b   1.000
_cell.length_c   1.000
_cell.angle_alpha   90.00
_cell.angle_beta   90.00
_cell.angle_gamma   90.00
#
_symmetry.space_group_name_H-M   'P 1'
#
loop_
_entity.id
_entity.type
_entity.pdbx_description
1 polymer ?
#
loop_
_entity_poly.entity_id
_entity_poly.type
_entity_poly.pdbx_seq_one_letter_code
_entity_poly.pdbx_strand_id
1 'polypeptide(L)' 'MKTVVAPELGVKCNFCHNLTDYSSDEKDHKKVARQMMAMVQQSNKTMNDLNFHEISCWVCHRGNEHPEHPPKKK' A
#
# COMPACT_ATOMS: atom_id res chain seq x y z
N MET A 1 9.79 1.79 4.86
CA MET A 1 8.30 1.66 4.91
C MET A 1 7.63 2.96 5.36
N LYS A 2 7.95 3.52 6.53
CA LYS A 2 7.32 4.76 7.06
C LYS A 2 7.35 5.96 6.11
N THR A 3 8.41 6.10 5.32
CA THR A 3 8.61 7.24 4.40
C THR A 3 8.03 7.05 3.00
N VAL A 4 7.53 5.84 2.67
CA VAL A 4 7.02 5.51 1.33
C VAL A 4 5.53 5.24 1.39
N VAL A 5 5.09 4.33 2.26
CA VAL A 5 3.68 3.89 2.26
C VAL A 5 2.73 4.98 2.76
N ALA A 6 3.03 5.61 3.90
CA ALA A 6 2.11 6.58 4.50
C ALA A 6 1.89 7.84 3.62
N PRO A 7 2.94 8.46 3.04
CA PRO A 7 2.76 9.57 2.11
C PRO A 7 1.99 9.19 0.84
N GLU A 8 2.22 7.98 0.31
CA GLU A 8 1.58 7.55 -0.92
C GLU A 8 0.07 7.27 -0.77
N LEU A 9 -0.37 7.00 0.46
CA LEU A 9 -1.78 6.78 0.83
C LEU A 9 -2.43 8.01 1.50
N GLY A 10 -1.67 9.08 1.76
CA GLY A 10 -2.19 10.26 2.47
C GLY A 10 -2.58 10.01 3.93
N VAL A 11 -2.05 8.96 4.56
CA VAL A 11 -2.38 8.56 5.93
C VAL A 11 -1.23 8.84 6.90
N LYS A 12 -1.52 8.79 8.21
CA LYS A 12 -0.52 8.93 9.28
C LYS A 12 -0.15 7.58 9.88
N CYS A 13 0.96 7.52 10.62
CA CYS A 13 1.49 6.27 11.20
C CYS A 13 0.47 5.51 12.07
N ASN A 14 -0.37 6.23 12.82
CA ASN A 14 -1.39 5.66 13.69
C ASN A 14 -2.57 5.04 12.94
N PHE A 15 -2.68 5.24 11.62
CA PHE A 15 -3.68 4.57 10.80
C PHE A 15 -3.41 3.06 10.74
N CYS A 16 -2.16 2.68 10.50
CA CYS A 16 -1.75 1.27 10.43
C CYS A 16 -1.21 0.74 11.77
N HIS A 17 -0.50 1.55 12.56
CA HIS A 17 0.23 1.04 13.72
C HIS A 17 -0.44 1.36 15.05
N ASN A 18 -0.29 0.45 16.00
CA ASN A 18 -0.27 0.81 17.42
C ASN A 18 1.05 1.56 17.68
N LEU A 19 0.96 2.77 18.25
CA LEU A 19 2.14 3.61 18.48
C LEU A 19 2.97 3.13 19.68
N THR A 20 2.39 2.33 20.58
CA THR A 20 3.11 1.71 21.70
C THR A 20 3.72 0.36 21.32
N ASP A 21 3.15 -0.33 20.33
CA ASP A 21 3.69 -1.56 19.76
C ASP A 21 3.53 -1.60 18.23
N TYR A 22 4.59 -1.24 17.52
CA TYR A 22 4.60 -1.26 16.06
C TYR A 22 4.53 -2.67 15.46
N SER A 23 4.78 -3.72 16.24
CA SER A 23 4.75 -5.12 15.81
C SER A 23 3.34 -5.71 15.85
N SER A 24 2.48 -5.22 16.74
CA SER A 24 1.07 -5.60 16.87
C SER A 24 0.30 -5.50 15.55
N ASP A 25 -0.46 -6.54 15.23
CA ASP A 25 -1.40 -6.61 14.10
C ASP A 25 -2.85 -6.41 14.55
N GLU A 26 -3.08 -5.77 15.71
CA GLU A 26 -4.44 -5.48 16.20
C GLU A 26 -5.26 -4.60 15.23
N LYS A 27 -4.58 -3.77 14.42
CA LYS A 27 -5.22 -2.90 13.42
C LYS A 27 -5.28 -3.60 12.08
N ASP A 28 -6.50 -3.78 11.57
CA ASP A 28 -6.73 -4.48 10.29
C ASP A 28 -6.08 -3.77 9.09
N HIS A 29 -5.96 -2.43 9.12
CA HIS A 29 -5.23 -1.68 8.09
C HIS A 29 -3.79 -2.16 7.90
N LYS A 30 -3.12 -2.64 8.97
CA LYS A 30 -1.76 -3.18 8.86
C LYS A 30 -1.73 -4.53 8.15
N LYS A 31 -2.71 -5.40 8.41
CA LYS A 31 -2.86 -6.69 7.72
C LYS A 31 -3.08 -6.47 6.23
N VAL A 32 -3.98 -5.56 5.87
CA VAL A 32 -4.24 -5.17 4.47
C VAL A 32 -2.99 -4.57 3.83
N ALA A 33 -2.29 -3.67 4.51
CA ALA A 33 -1.05 -3.08 3.99
C ALA A 33 0.01 -4.14 3.70
N ARG A 34 0.15 -5.19 4.53
CA ARG A 34 1.07 -6.31 4.25
C ARG A 34 0.70 -7.05 2.96
N GLN A 35 -0.59 -7.31 2.74
CA GLN A 35 -1.06 -7.94 1.50
C GLN A 35 -0.79 -7.05 0.28
N MET A 36 -1.02 -5.75 0.39
CA MET A 36 -0.73 -4.79 -0.67
C MET A 36 0.77 -4.68 -0.98
N MET A 37 1.65 -4.75 0.03
CA MET A 37 3.10 -4.81 -0.20
C MET A 37 3.51 -6.05 -0.99
N ALA A 38 2.96 -7.22 -0.64
CA ALA A 38 3.23 -8.46 -1.38
C ALA A 38 2.73 -8.35 -2.83
N MET A 39 1.56 -7.76 -3.06
CA MET A 39 1.04 -7.48 -4.39
C MET A 39 2.00 -6.59 -5.20
N VAL A 40 2.42 -5.44 -4.65
CA VAL A 40 3.34 -4.51 -5.34
C VAL A 40 4.68 -5.19 -5.66
N GLN A 41 5.25 -5.94 -4.72
CA GLN A 41 6.48 -6.70 -4.96
C GLN A 41 6.32 -7.70 -6.10
N GLN A 42 5.19 -8.41 -6.15
CA GLN A 42 4.93 -9.37 -7.21
C GLN A 42 4.68 -8.67 -8.56
N SER A 43 3.92 -7.56 -8.56
CA SER A 43 3.71 -6.75 -9.76
C SER A 43 5.02 -6.18 -10.30
N ASN A 44 5.92 -5.71 -9.44
CA ASN A 44 7.21 -5.16 -9.88
C ASN A 44 8.12 -6.20 -10.55
N LYS A 45 8.02 -7.48 -10.18
CA LYS A 45 8.68 -8.55 -10.95
C LYS A 45 8.16 -8.58 -12.39
N THR A 46 6.84 -8.58 -12.56
CA THR A 46 6.21 -8.52 -13.90
C THR A 46 6.55 -7.24 -14.64
N MET A 47 6.58 -6.07 -13.98
CA MET A 47 6.97 -4.81 -14.61
C MET A 47 8.41 -4.86 -15.11
N ASN A 48 9.32 -5.44 -14.33
CA ASN A 48 10.70 -5.63 -14.73
C ASN A 48 10.84 -6.58 -15.92
N ASP A 49 10.10 -7.70 -15.94
CA ASP A 49 10.08 -8.63 -17.08
C ASP A 49 9.60 -7.97 -18.37
N LEU A 50 8.71 -6.97 -18.25
CA LEU A 50 8.19 -6.17 -19.37
C LEU A 50 9.07 -4.96 -19.71
N ASN A 51 10.20 -4.76 -19.02
CA ASN A 51 11.07 -3.59 -19.13
C ASN A 51 10.32 -2.26 -18.88
N PHE A 52 9.41 -2.26 -17.90
CA PHE A 52 8.69 -1.08 -17.43
C PHE A 52 9.20 -0.60 -16.07
N HIS A 53 8.88 0.66 -15.74
CA HIS A 53 9.16 1.22 -14.43
C HIS A 53 8.40 0.48 -13.33
N GLU A 54 9.00 0.37 -12.16
CA GLU A 54 8.35 -0.16 -10.97
C GLU A 54 7.12 0.67 -10.59
N ILE A 55 6.10 -0.01 -10.10
CA ILE A 55 4.93 0.61 -9.51
C ILE A 55 5.14 0.80 -8.00
N SER A 56 4.55 1.86 -7.48
CA SER A 56 4.43 2.12 -6.04
C SER A 56 2.96 2.21 -5.63
N CYS A 57 2.69 2.41 -4.33
CA CYS A 57 1.32 2.53 -3.85
C CYS A 57 0.62 3.76 -4.48
N TRP A 58 1.39 4.81 -4.82
CA TRP A 58 0.90 6.04 -5.42
C TRP A 58 0.17 5.82 -6.76
N VAL A 59 0.62 4.84 -7.56
CA VAL A 59 0.06 4.55 -8.89
C VAL A 59 -1.45 4.35 -8.83
N CYS A 60 -1.93 3.68 -7.78
CA CYS A 60 -3.35 3.42 -7.56
C CYS A 60 -3.98 4.37 -6.53
N HIS A 61 -3.31 4.61 -5.39
CA HIS A 61 -3.90 5.34 -4.27
C HIS A 61 -3.91 6.85 -4.46
N ARG A 62 -2.91 7.41 -5.16
CA ARG A 62 -2.80 8.85 -5.43
C ARG A 62 -2.98 9.73 -4.19
N GLY A 63 -2.46 9.29 -3.03
CA GLY A 63 -2.58 10.03 -1.78
C GLY A 63 -3.90 9.85 -1.05
N ASN A 64 -4.71 8.86 -1.42
CA ASN A 64 -5.95 8.51 -0.72
C ASN A 64 -5.86 7.12 -0.09
N GLU A 65 -6.55 6.92 1.04
CA GLU A 65 -6.61 5.61 1.71
C GLU A 65 -7.22 4.52 0.81
N HIS A 66 -8.08 4.90 -0.12
CA HIS A 66 -8.72 4.03 -1.10
C HIS A 66 -8.52 4.60 -2.51
N PRO A 67 -8.26 3.76 -3.53
CA PRO A 67 -8.24 4.20 -4.92
C PRO A 67 -9.57 4.84 -5.33
N GLU A 68 -9.49 5.99 -6.02
CA GLU A 68 -10.65 6.81 -6.39
C GLU A 68 -11.61 6.11 -7.38
N HIS A 69 -11.07 5.22 -8.21
CA HIS A 69 -11.83 4.52 -9.25
C HIS A 69 -11.84 3.02 -8.99
N PRO A 70 -12.72 2.52 -8.10
CA PRO A 70 -12.93 1.09 -7.99
C PRO A 70 -13.49 0.55 -9.32
N PRO A 71 -13.17 -0.70 -9.69
CA PRO A 71 -13.78 -1.32 -10.86
C PRO A 71 -15.30 -1.30 -10.73
N LYS A 72 -15.99 -1.08 -11.87
CA LYS A 72 -17.45 -1.23 -11.91
C LYS A 72 -17.79 -2.63 -11.42
N LYS A 73 -18.71 -2.73 -10.46
CA LYS A 73 -19.23 -4.03 -10.00
C LYS A 73 -19.70 -4.80 -11.24
N LYS A 74 -19.16 -6.01 -11.42
CA LYS A 74 -19.66 -6.95 -12.42
C LYS A 74 -21.06 -7.42 -12.03
#